data_AF-A0A9W7ZAA5-F1
#
_entry.id   AF-A0A9W7ZAA5-F1
#
_cell.length_a   1.000
_cell.length_b   1.000
_cell.length_c   1.000
_cell.angle_alpha   90.00
_cell.angle_beta   90.00
_cell.angle_gamma   90.00
#
_symmetry.space_group_name_H-M   'P 1'
#
loop_
_entity.id
_entity.type
_entity.pdbx_description
1 polymer ?
#
loop_
_entity_poly.entity_id
_entity_poly.type
_entity_poly.pdbx_seq_one_letter_code
_entity_poly.pdbx_strand_id
1 'polypeptide(L)'
;MDALEGQSQDRRATISCIADLNSPLYTWDLSSLSGSQQSWVATASQQIRSLHHRFSLRMSTPKLRRQSISHSPHSLEQCECCHCNELFASIRRSKLLAKKTSADGSYSEYSNTSWEADNKISTVICNANEAKQLMSVFQIPAYMVEAFIWDSYRPLCFSVKDCVLSWFYVHSELGNILTHLCGAVIFFGLALVTGPLVVPAAVRERNSTAKASAADYIIVYTYIMAVLFCLAASVAFHTLACHSQHKHFHSLRCDFIGILVLIVGSFVPVGYYGFLHSRGMLIGYMTMFVFIGVVGVAVSVICHVENPKRARWRPVIFMGISGAGLVPVIHAAVLSGYDKAVDKISLWYVIGMCLLYITGTVIYSFKLPERYRPGKHDVFLHSHQIFHVFVVLAATLHYVGVVRALSWAHATPV
;
A
#
# COMPACT_ATOMS: atom_id res chain seq x y z
N MET A 1 -52.09 18.30 -10.52
CA MET A 1 -51.82 18.14 -11.95
C MET A 1 -50.82 19.24 -12.32
N ASP A 2 -49.62 19.20 -11.77
CA ASP A 2 -48.41 18.45 -12.21
C ASP A 2 -47.46 19.52 -12.78
N ALA A 3 -46.38 19.91 -12.10
CA ALA A 3 -45.12 19.22 -11.80
C ALA A 3 -44.08 19.32 -12.94
N LEU A 4 -42.85 19.69 -12.53
CA LEU A 4 -41.54 19.58 -13.23
C LEU A 4 -41.32 20.64 -14.34
N GLU A 5 -40.20 21.36 -14.47
CA GLU A 5 -38.76 21.09 -14.37
C GLU A 5 -38.05 22.42 -14.00
N GLY A 6 -37.10 22.48 -13.07
CA GLY A 6 -35.70 22.16 -13.34
C GLY A 6 -34.77 23.18 -12.64
N GLN A 7 -34.33 22.89 -11.42
CA GLN A 7 -33.22 23.60 -10.75
C GLN A 7 -32.00 22.68 -10.67
N SER A 8 -31.04 22.91 -11.56
CA SER A 8 -29.66 22.46 -11.34
C SER A 8 -28.96 23.48 -10.45
N GLN A 9 -28.92 23.24 -9.14
CA GLN A 9 -28.15 24.06 -8.22
C GLN A 9 -26.94 23.28 -7.68
N ASP A 10 -25.80 23.76 -8.15
CA ASP A 10 -24.43 23.63 -7.65
C ASP A 10 -24.35 23.29 -6.15
N ARG A 11 -23.95 22.06 -5.80
CA ARG A 11 -23.70 21.64 -4.41
C ARG A 11 -22.20 21.59 -4.12
N ARG A 12 -21.56 22.77 -4.09
CA ARG A 12 -20.39 22.98 -3.22
C ARG A 12 -20.88 23.45 -1.85
N ALA A 13 -21.12 22.50 -0.95
CA ALA A 13 -21.25 22.82 0.46
C ALA A 13 -19.84 23.07 1.03
N THR A 14 -19.38 24.31 1.00
CA THR A 14 -18.22 24.75 1.76
C THR A 14 -18.60 24.73 3.25
N ILE A 15 -18.18 23.70 3.98
CA ILE A 15 -18.28 23.70 5.44
C ILE A 15 -17.27 24.73 5.96
N SER A 16 -17.77 25.91 6.29
CA SER A 16 -17.01 26.93 7.01
C SER A 16 -16.91 26.51 8.49
N CYS A 17 -15.81 25.86 8.86
CA CYS A 17 -15.43 25.77 10.27
C CYS A 17 -14.95 27.14 10.74
N ILE A 18 -15.85 27.94 11.31
CA ILE A 18 -15.47 29.07 12.15
C ILE A 18 -14.95 28.46 13.45
N ALA A 19 -13.63 28.46 13.62
CA ALA A 19 -13.02 28.21 14.92
C ALA A 19 -13.43 29.35 15.86
N ASP A 20 -14.14 29.00 16.93
CA ASP A 20 -14.50 29.92 18.00
C ASP A 20 -13.22 30.32 18.77
N LEU A 21 -12.60 31.41 18.32
CA LEU A 21 -11.27 31.87 18.74
C LEU A 21 -11.28 32.66 20.06
N ASN A 22 -12.37 32.59 20.84
CA ASN A 22 -12.48 33.21 22.15
C ASN A 22 -12.53 32.22 23.33
N SER A 23 -12.21 30.94 23.12
CA SER A 23 -11.99 30.03 24.25
C SER A 23 -10.67 30.37 24.96
N PRO A 24 -10.63 30.53 26.30
CA PRO A 24 -9.40 30.74 27.04
C PRO A 24 -8.72 29.39 27.26
N LEU A 25 -8.24 28.79 26.17
CA LEU A 25 -7.34 27.64 26.20
C LEU A 25 -5.99 28.17 25.70
N TYR A 26 -4.97 28.08 26.55
CA TYR A 26 -3.62 28.67 26.43
C TYR A 26 -3.40 30.05 27.11
N THR A 27 -3.65 30.13 28.42
CA THR A 27 -2.82 30.99 29.28
C THR A 27 -1.55 30.22 29.63
N TRP A 28 -0.43 30.58 29.01
CA TRP A 28 0.89 30.06 29.40
C TRP A 28 1.31 30.77 30.70
N ASP A 29 1.61 30.01 31.75
CA ASP A 29 2.22 30.55 32.96
C ASP A 29 3.69 30.89 32.66
N LEU A 30 3.99 32.19 32.56
CA LEU A 30 5.30 32.73 32.16
C LEU A 30 6.19 33.07 33.36
N SER A 31 5.80 32.67 34.58
CA SER A 31 6.51 32.97 35.83
C SER A 31 7.92 32.38 35.93
N SER A 32 8.29 31.44 35.04
CA SER A 32 9.60 30.76 35.01
C SER A 32 10.60 31.33 34.00
N LEU A 33 10.23 32.36 33.23
CA LEU A 33 11.07 32.92 32.16
C LEU A 33 11.77 34.21 32.61
N SER A 34 13.03 34.37 32.21
CA SER A 34 13.79 35.61 32.45
C SER A 34 13.17 36.80 31.71
N GLY A 35 13.34 38.03 32.22
CA GLY A 35 12.68 39.23 31.69
C GLY A 35 12.91 39.50 30.19
N SER A 36 14.03 39.06 29.63
CA SER A 36 14.31 39.16 28.18
C SER A 36 13.49 38.18 27.34
N GLN A 37 13.15 37.01 27.89
CA GLN A 37 12.35 35.99 27.22
C GLN A 37 10.85 36.36 27.19
N GLN A 38 10.35 36.99 28.26
CA GLN A 38 8.97 37.50 28.28
C GLN A 38 8.75 38.62 27.25
N SER A 39 9.74 39.51 27.09
CA SER A 39 9.73 40.55 26.04
C SER A 39 9.65 39.95 24.63
N TRP A 40 10.46 38.93 24.35
CA TRP A 40 10.45 38.23 23.05
C TRP A 40 9.11 37.58 22.73
N VAL A 41 8.48 36.91 23.70
CA VAL A 41 7.17 36.25 23.52
C VAL A 41 6.07 37.28 23.27
N ALA A 42 6.12 38.43 23.95
CA ALA A 42 5.18 39.53 23.73
C ALA A 42 5.32 40.12 22.32
N THR A 43 6.55 40.38 21.86
CA THR A 43 6.82 40.92 20.52
C THR A 43 6.43 39.93 19.42
N ALA A 44 6.72 38.64 19.58
CA ALA A 44 6.33 37.59 18.63
C ALA A 44 4.79 37.47 18.54
N SER A 45 4.09 37.51 19.68
CA SER A 45 2.63 37.47 19.72
C SER A 45 1.97 38.69 19.07
N GLN A 46 2.62 39.86 19.13
CA GLN A 46 2.15 41.08 18.48
C GLN A 46 2.40 41.05 16.96
N GLN A 47 3.53 40.49 16.52
CA GLN A 47 3.82 40.28 15.10
C GLN A 47 2.86 39.29 14.45
N ILE A 48 2.54 38.17 15.12
CA ILE A 48 1.57 37.17 14.65
C ILE A 48 0.17 37.79 14.53
N ARG A 49 -0.25 38.59 15.51
CA ARG A 49 -1.53 39.34 15.43
C ARG A 49 -1.55 40.34 14.27
N SER A 50 -0.44 41.03 14.00
CA SER A 50 -0.33 41.96 12.86
C SER A 50 -0.35 41.26 11.49
N LEU A 51 0.18 40.04 11.41
CA LEU A 51 0.16 39.21 10.19
C LEU A 51 -1.24 38.67 9.93
N HIS A 52 -1.95 38.24 10.98
CA HIS A 52 -3.34 37.78 10.88
C HIS A 52 -4.29 38.92 10.45
N HIS A 53 -4.11 40.13 10.99
CA HIS A 53 -4.89 41.31 10.58
C HIS A 53 -4.63 41.70 9.11
N ARG A 54 -3.39 41.57 8.63
CA ARG A 54 -3.04 41.81 7.21
C ARG A 54 -3.59 40.74 6.27
N PHE A 55 -3.70 39.49 6.73
CA PHE A 55 -4.30 38.40 5.95
C PHE A 55 -5.82 38.55 5.85
N SER A 56 -6.48 38.99 6.93
CA SER A 56 -7.93 39.22 6.96
C SER A 56 -8.37 40.40 6.07
N LEU A 57 -7.54 41.46 5.95
CA LEU A 57 -7.79 42.60 5.06
C LEU A 57 -7.63 42.27 3.56
N ARG A 58 -7.00 41.14 3.19
CA ARG A 58 -6.74 40.76 1.79
C ARG A 58 -7.83 39.88 1.17
N MET A 59 -8.83 39.46 1.96
CA MET A 59 -9.95 38.60 1.52
C MET A 59 -11.29 39.33 1.34
N SER A 60 -11.32 40.66 1.33
CA SER A 60 -12.56 41.43 1.16
C SER A 60 -12.80 41.88 -0.29
N THR A 61 -13.65 41.16 -1.01
CA THR A 61 -14.44 41.70 -2.16
C THR A 61 -15.88 42.04 -1.71
N PRO A 62 -16.61 42.93 -2.42
CA PRO A 62 -17.39 43.97 -1.75
C PRO A 62 -18.87 43.66 -1.49
N LYS A 63 -19.33 44.23 -0.36
CA LYS A 63 -20.67 44.78 -0.04
C LYS A 63 -21.91 43.95 -0.42
N LEU A 64 -22.44 43.24 0.57
CA LEU A 64 -23.89 43.10 0.74
C LEU A 64 -24.36 43.88 1.97
N ARG A 65 -25.50 44.54 1.77
CA ARG A 65 -26.08 45.67 2.49
C ARG A 65 -26.48 45.28 3.91
N ARG A 66 -25.99 46.02 4.92
CA ARG A 66 -26.50 45.98 6.30
C ARG A 66 -27.96 46.45 6.32
N GLN A 67 -28.86 45.64 6.86
CA GLN A 67 -30.01 46.13 7.61
C GLN A 67 -29.79 45.81 9.09
N SER A 68 -29.85 46.86 9.89
CA SER A 68 -29.68 46.89 11.34
C SER A 68 -30.94 46.41 12.05
N ILE A 69 -30.83 45.45 12.97
CA ILE A 69 -31.74 45.35 14.10
C ILE A 69 -30.92 45.04 15.36
N SER A 70 -31.29 45.75 16.42
CA SER A 70 -30.66 46.00 17.71
C SER A 70 -30.56 44.79 18.64
N HIS A 71 -29.57 44.83 19.54
CA HIS A 71 -29.46 43.97 20.72
C HIS A 71 -30.60 44.18 21.73
N SER A 72 -31.11 43.09 22.29
CA SER A 72 -31.39 42.97 23.74
C SER A 72 -31.33 41.48 24.20
N PRO A 73 -31.15 41.21 25.51
CA PRO A 73 -30.77 39.90 26.05
C PRO A 73 -31.94 39.11 26.69
N HIS A 74 -31.72 37.80 26.91
CA HIS A 74 -32.55 36.79 27.59
C HIS A 74 -33.68 36.12 26.78
N SER A 75 -33.52 34.82 26.50
CA SER A 75 -34.16 33.72 27.26
C SER A 75 -33.86 32.35 26.62
N LEU A 76 -33.66 31.34 27.48
CA LEU A 76 -33.71 29.94 27.12
C LEU A 76 -35.15 29.59 26.73
N GLU A 77 -35.41 29.27 25.47
CA GLU A 77 -36.59 28.49 25.10
C GLU A 77 -36.21 27.36 24.15
N GLN A 78 -36.67 26.17 24.55
CA GLN A 78 -36.50 24.89 23.90
C GLN A 78 -37.13 24.91 22.49
N CYS A 79 -36.35 24.57 21.48
CA CYS A 79 -36.91 24.04 20.24
C CYS A 79 -36.92 22.50 20.36
N GLU A 80 -38.01 21.96 20.88
CA GLU A 80 -38.31 20.53 20.81
C GLU A 80 -38.51 20.14 19.35
N CYS A 81 -37.50 19.50 18.76
CA CYS A 81 -37.66 18.77 17.51
C CYS A 81 -37.50 17.28 17.82
N CYS A 82 -38.59 16.51 17.70
CA CYS A 82 -38.63 15.07 18.01
C CYS A 82 -37.54 14.24 17.31
N HIS A 83 -36.92 14.75 16.25
CA HIS A 83 -35.84 14.08 15.51
C HIS A 83 -34.46 14.15 16.18
N CYS A 84 -34.21 15.15 17.05
CA CYS A 84 -32.94 15.25 17.78
C CYS A 84 -32.87 14.25 18.94
N ASN A 85 -34.00 13.95 19.59
CA ASN A 85 -34.02 13.01 20.71
C ASN A 85 -33.76 11.56 20.26
N GLU A 86 -34.19 11.16 19.07
CA GLU A 86 -33.83 9.85 18.51
C GLU A 86 -32.36 9.77 18.09
N LEU A 87 -31.81 10.85 17.54
CA LEU A 87 -30.38 10.94 17.20
C LEU A 87 -29.50 10.86 18.46
N PHE A 88 -29.84 11.59 19.53
CA PHE A 88 -29.13 11.51 20.80
C PHE A 88 -29.33 10.16 21.51
N ALA A 89 -30.51 9.54 21.40
CA ALA A 89 -30.76 8.20 21.92
C ALA A 89 -30.03 7.10 21.13
N SER A 90 -29.86 7.27 19.80
CA SER A 90 -29.07 6.42 18.93
C SER A 90 -27.57 6.57 19.19
N ILE A 91 -27.09 7.79 19.40
CA ILE A 91 -25.71 8.09 19.82
C ILE A 91 -25.43 7.53 21.22
N ARG A 92 -26.39 7.61 22.16
CA ARG A 92 -26.27 6.97 23.48
C ARG A 92 -26.25 5.44 23.36
N ARG A 93 -27.12 4.84 22.54
CA ARG A 93 -27.14 3.39 22.31
C ARG A 93 -25.88 2.88 21.63
N SER A 94 -25.34 3.59 20.65
CA SER A 94 -24.08 3.25 19.98
C SER A 94 -22.86 3.45 20.89
N LYS A 95 -22.83 4.50 21.73
CA LYS A 95 -21.80 4.64 22.77
C LYS A 95 -21.90 3.54 23.83
N LEU A 96 -23.11 3.13 24.21
CA LEU A 96 -23.34 2.01 25.12
C LEU A 96 -22.93 0.68 24.49
N LEU A 97 -23.21 0.45 23.20
CA LEU A 97 -22.78 -0.74 22.46
C LEU A 97 -21.27 -0.78 22.27
N ALA A 98 -20.63 0.34 21.92
CA ALA A 98 -19.17 0.45 21.81
C ALA A 98 -18.47 0.23 23.17
N LYS A 99 -19.10 0.71 24.25
CA LYS A 99 -18.63 0.48 25.62
C LYS A 99 -18.91 -0.95 26.08
N LYS A 100 -19.98 -1.60 25.57
CA LYS A 100 -20.31 -3.01 25.83
C LYS A 100 -19.39 -3.97 25.07
N THR A 101 -19.01 -3.66 23.82
CA THR A 101 -17.97 -4.39 23.07
C THR A 101 -16.55 -4.13 23.61
N SER A 102 -16.34 -3.02 24.33
CA SER A 102 -15.10 -2.79 25.08
C SER A 102 -15.10 -3.46 26.47
N ALA A 103 -16.28 -3.83 26.99
CA ALA A 103 -16.44 -4.52 28.27
C ALA A 103 -16.47 -6.05 28.12
N ASP A 104 -16.86 -6.57 26.95
CA ASP A 104 -16.57 -7.96 26.54
C ASP A 104 -15.09 -8.05 26.13
N GLY A 105 -14.24 -8.31 27.10
CA GLY A 105 -12.77 -8.30 26.99
C GLY A 105 -12.16 -9.37 26.06
N SER A 106 -12.46 -9.33 24.76
CA SER A 106 -11.85 -10.24 23.77
C SER A 106 -11.05 -9.55 22.64
N TYR A 107 -10.94 -8.21 22.63
CA TYR A 107 -10.21 -7.49 21.57
C TYR A 107 -9.27 -6.36 22.04
N SER A 108 -8.92 -6.27 23.33
CA SER A 108 -8.02 -5.21 23.83
C SER A 108 -6.56 -5.61 24.03
N GLU A 109 -6.15 -6.85 23.72
CA GLU A 109 -4.85 -7.38 24.14
C GLU A 109 -3.87 -7.69 23.00
N TYR A 110 -3.93 -6.95 21.88
CA TYR A 110 -2.96 -7.17 20.77
C TYR A 110 -2.40 -5.89 20.11
N SER A 111 -2.64 -4.72 20.68
CA SER A 111 -2.02 -3.46 20.21
C SER A 111 -0.73 -3.19 20.98
N ASN A 112 0.33 -3.94 20.68
CA ASN A 112 1.62 -3.79 21.38
C ASN A 112 2.46 -2.59 20.91
N THR A 113 2.02 -1.82 19.90
CA THR A 113 2.80 -0.69 19.40
C THR A 113 1.98 0.61 19.29
N SER A 114 2.58 1.73 19.73
CA SER A 114 1.89 3.02 19.85
C SER A 114 1.35 3.59 18.53
N TRP A 115 1.92 3.19 17.38
CA TRP A 115 1.46 3.63 16.06
C TRP A 115 0.29 2.78 15.52
N GLU A 116 0.06 1.58 16.07
CA GLU A 116 -1.18 0.82 15.89
C GLU A 116 -2.30 1.36 16.79
N ALA A 117 -2.00 2.27 17.72
CA ALA A 117 -3.00 2.88 18.59
C ALA A 117 -3.44 4.28 18.16
N ASP A 118 -2.93 4.81 17.02
CA ASP A 118 -3.26 6.15 16.50
C ASP A 118 -4.70 6.20 15.95
N ASN A 119 -5.63 6.16 16.90
CA ASN A 119 -7.07 6.31 16.78
C ASN A 119 -7.40 7.79 16.57
N LYS A 120 -7.10 8.33 15.38
CA LYS A 120 -7.94 9.42 14.87
C LYS A 120 -9.32 8.80 14.60
N ILE A 121 -10.15 8.72 15.64
CA ILE A 121 -11.56 8.35 15.53
C ILE A 121 -12.27 9.52 14.86
N SER A 122 -12.09 9.63 13.55
CA SER A 122 -13.08 10.27 12.70
C SER A 122 -14.12 9.19 12.43
N THR A 123 -15.03 9.02 13.40
CA THR A 123 -16.21 8.14 13.33
C THR A 123 -17.13 8.60 12.20
N VAL A 124 -16.76 8.28 10.97
CA VAL A 124 -17.73 8.11 9.89
C VAL A 124 -17.81 6.62 9.65
N ILE A 125 -18.51 5.94 10.56
CA ILE A 125 -19.03 4.60 10.29
C ILE A 125 -20.18 4.86 9.31
N CYS A 126 -19.98 4.52 8.03
CA CYS A 126 -21.03 4.70 7.04
C CYS A 126 -22.31 4.00 7.52
N ASN A 127 -23.41 4.74 7.49
CA ASN A 127 -24.73 4.16 7.69
C ASN A 127 -24.95 3.16 6.54
N ALA A 128 -25.23 1.89 6.85
CA ALA A 128 -25.33 0.82 5.85
C ALA A 128 -26.40 1.08 4.77
N ASN A 129 -27.31 2.03 5.03
CA ASN A 129 -28.38 2.45 4.13
C ASN A 129 -27.98 3.57 3.15
N GLU A 130 -26.81 4.21 3.31
CA GLU A 130 -26.25 5.19 2.38
C GLU A 130 -25.07 4.55 1.64
N ALA A 131 -25.38 3.89 0.54
CA ALA A 131 -24.43 3.12 -0.25
C ALA A 131 -23.20 3.93 -0.70
N LYS A 132 -22.01 3.36 -0.46
CA LYS A 132 -20.76 3.58 -1.24
C LYS A 132 -20.25 5.02 -1.36
N GLN A 133 -20.38 5.85 -0.32
CA GLN A 133 -19.67 7.12 -0.31
C GLN A 133 -18.15 6.87 -0.14
N LEU A 134 -17.36 7.27 -1.14
CA LEU A 134 -15.90 7.29 -1.03
C LEU A 134 -15.46 8.45 -0.12
N MET A 135 -14.35 8.25 0.55
CA MET A 135 -13.84 9.12 1.59
C MET A 135 -12.66 9.94 1.08
N SER A 136 -12.57 11.17 1.56
CA SER A 136 -11.35 11.98 1.45
C SER A 136 -10.30 11.54 2.46
N VAL A 137 -9.05 11.92 2.22
CA VAL A 137 -7.90 11.66 3.08
C VAL A 137 -8.08 12.17 4.51
N PHE A 138 -8.94 13.17 4.71
CA PHE A 138 -9.24 13.75 6.02
C PHE A 138 -10.26 12.94 6.84
N GLN A 139 -10.93 11.97 6.20
CA GLN A 139 -12.00 11.17 6.81
C GLN A 139 -11.57 9.73 7.11
N ILE A 140 -10.35 9.35 6.77
CA ILE A 140 -9.81 7.99 6.99
C ILE A 140 -8.72 7.99 8.07
N PRO A 141 -8.46 6.83 8.71
CA PRO A 141 -7.36 6.68 9.65
C PRO A 141 -6.00 6.99 9.01
N ALA A 142 -5.09 7.56 9.80
CA ALA A 142 -3.77 8.00 9.32
C ALA A 142 -2.92 6.86 8.71
N TYR A 143 -3.12 5.62 9.15
CA TYR A 143 -2.38 4.47 8.61
C TYR A 143 -2.82 4.04 7.21
N MET A 144 -4.01 4.44 6.76
CA MET A 144 -4.51 4.16 5.40
C MET A 144 -4.12 5.23 4.39
N VAL A 145 -3.56 6.36 4.84
CA VAL A 145 -3.27 7.51 3.99
C VAL A 145 -2.11 7.19 3.05
N GLU A 146 -2.35 7.30 1.75
CA GLU A 146 -1.30 7.29 0.73
C GLU A 146 -0.88 8.73 0.36
N ALA A 147 0.39 8.91 0.04
CA ALA A 147 0.92 10.22 -0.32
C ALA A 147 0.33 10.70 -1.66
N PHE A 148 -0.11 11.96 -1.71
CA PHE A 148 -0.67 12.64 -2.89
C PHE A 148 -2.02 12.10 -3.41
N ILE A 149 -2.59 11.10 -2.74
CA ILE A 149 -3.94 10.59 -2.99
C ILE A 149 -4.91 11.30 -2.04
N TRP A 150 -5.85 12.07 -2.58
CA TRP A 150 -6.68 12.98 -1.79
C TRP A 150 -8.08 12.46 -1.53
N ASP A 151 -8.69 11.78 -2.49
CA ASP A 151 -10.04 11.24 -2.42
C ASP A 151 -10.07 9.77 -2.84
N SER A 152 -11.29 9.23 -3.01
CA SER A 152 -11.54 7.87 -3.52
C SER A 152 -11.17 6.72 -2.58
N TYR A 153 -10.97 6.99 -1.29
CA TYR A 153 -10.72 5.95 -0.30
C TYR A 153 -12.00 5.21 0.07
N ARG A 154 -11.87 3.91 0.35
CA ARG A 154 -12.99 3.14 0.91
C ARG A 154 -13.14 3.43 2.41
N PRO A 155 -14.37 3.55 2.92
CA PRO A 155 -14.61 3.64 4.36
C PRO A 155 -14.25 2.31 5.05
N LEU A 156 -14.06 2.37 6.37
CA LEU A 156 -13.90 1.15 7.17
C LEU A 156 -15.21 0.34 7.15
N CYS A 157 -15.14 -0.92 6.72
CA CYS A 157 -16.33 -1.76 6.57
C CYS A 157 -16.47 -2.87 7.60
N PHE A 158 -15.39 -3.27 8.29
CA PHE A 158 -15.37 -4.37 9.29
C PHE A 158 -15.97 -5.69 8.80
N SER A 159 -16.05 -5.88 7.49
CA SER A 159 -16.73 -7.00 6.83
C SER A 159 -15.92 -7.45 5.62
N VAL A 160 -15.42 -8.69 5.66
CA VAL A 160 -14.66 -9.29 4.54
C VAL A 160 -15.54 -9.37 3.29
N LYS A 161 -16.83 -9.62 3.45
CA LYS A 161 -17.79 -9.62 2.35
C LYS A 161 -17.81 -8.27 1.64
N ASP A 162 -17.86 -7.16 2.40
CA ASP A 162 -17.89 -5.82 1.83
C ASP A 162 -16.55 -5.42 1.19
N CYS A 163 -15.42 -5.90 1.75
CA CYS A 163 -14.11 -5.80 1.10
C CYS A 163 -14.10 -6.49 -0.27
N VAL A 164 -14.63 -7.71 -0.38
CA VAL A 164 -14.68 -8.44 -1.66
C VAL A 164 -15.68 -7.79 -2.62
N LEU A 165 -16.85 -7.35 -2.13
CA LEU A 165 -17.82 -6.61 -2.93
C LEU A 165 -17.26 -5.29 -3.47
N SER A 166 -16.18 -4.77 -2.89
CA SER A 166 -15.50 -3.58 -3.40
C SER A 166 -14.84 -3.74 -4.76
N TRP A 167 -14.59 -4.98 -5.18
CA TRP A 167 -14.08 -5.27 -6.52
C TRP A 167 -15.02 -4.80 -7.64
N PHE A 168 -16.30 -4.59 -7.30
CA PHE A 168 -17.35 -4.19 -8.24
C PHE A 168 -17.69 -2.68 -8.20
N TYR A 169 -16.87 -1.85 -7.55
CA TYR A 169 -16.99 -0.39 -7.67
C TYR A 169 -15.62 0.28 -7.68
N VAL A 170 -15.57 1.50 -8.22
CA VAL A 170 -14.32 2.24 -8.44
C VAL A 170 -13.86 2.94 -7.17
N HIS A 171 -12.60 2.72 -6.79
CA HIS A 171 -11.92 3.33 -5.64
C HIS A 171 -10.41 3.29 -5.85
N SER A 172 -9.63 3.97 -4.99
CA SER A 172 -8.16 4.09 -5.12
C SER A 172 -7.44 2.74 -5.20
N GLU A 173 -7.85 1.77 -4.38
CA GLU A 173 -7.22 0.44 -4.35
C GLU A 173 -7.60 -0.50 -5.52
N LEU A 174 -8.54 -0.12 -6.40
CA LEU A 174 -9.10 -1.05 -7.39
C LEU A 174 -8.04 -1.47 -8.42
N GLY A 175 -7.26 -0.52 -8.93
CA GLY A 175 -6.18 -0.84 -9.87
C GLY A 175 -5.08 -1.68 -9.23
N ASN A 176 -4.78 -1.49 -7.94
CA ASN A 176 -3.80 -2.32 -7.22
C ASN A 176 -4.27 -3.79 -7.15
N ILE A 177 -5.56 -4.02 -6.87
CA ILE A 177 -6.19 -5.34 -6.88
C ILE A 177 -6.13 -5.95 -8.28
N LEU A 178 -6.63 -5.24 -9.29
CA LEU A 178 -6.81 -5.78 -10.64
C LEU A 178 -5.48 -6.10 -11.33
N THR A 179 -4.45 -5.28 -11.13
CA THR A 179 -3.12 -5.52 -11.75
C THR A 179 -2.50 -6.82 -11.26
N HIS A 180 -2.47 -7.07 -9.94
CA HIS A 180 -1.94 -8.32 -9.39
C HIS A 180 -2.89 -9.51 -9.57
N LEU A 181 -4.21 -9.30 -9.59
CA LEU A 181 -5.16 -10.36 -9.93
C LEU A 181 -4.98 -10.82 -11.38
N CYS A 182 -4.80 -9.89 -12.32
CA CYS A 182 -4.48 -10.21 -13.71
C CYS A 182 -3.16 -10.98 -13.81
N GLY A 183 -2.11 -10.52 -13.11
CA GLY A 183 -0.85 -11.25 -13.01
C GLY A 183 -1.03 -12.66 -12.45
N ALA A 184 -1.84 -12.83 -11.41
CA ALA A 184 -2.11 -14.14 -10.80
C ALA A 184 -2.82 -15.08 -11.77
N VAL A 185 -3.80 -14.57 -12.55
CA VAL A 185 -4.47 -15.34 -13.62
C VAL A 185 -3.48 -15.76 -14.71
N ILE A 186 -2.59 -14.86 -15.13
CA ILE A 186 -1.53 -15.18 -16.11
C ILE A 186 -0.63 -16.30 -15.58
N PHE A 187 -0.11 -16.16 -14.34
CA PHE A 187 0.78 -17.15 -13.75
C PHE A 187 0.09 -18.47 -13.41
N PHE A 188 -1.21 -18.44 -13.10
CA PHE A 188 -2.01 -19.65 -12.93
C PHE A 188 -2.18 -20.39 -14.27
N GLY A 189 -2.47 -19.66 -15.35
CA GLY A 189 -2.46 -20.21 -16.70
C GLY A 189 -1.10 -20.79 -17.09
N LEU A 190 -0.01 -20.06 -16.80
CA LEU A 190 1.35 -20.56 -16.98
C LEU A 190 1.57 -21.84 -16.17
N ALA A 191 1.16 -21.90 -14.90
CA ALA A 191 1.28 -23.10 -14.07
C ALA A 191 0.61 -24.33 -14.70
N LEU A 192 -0.55 -24.16 -15.36
CA LEU A 192 -1.27 -25.25 -16.02
C LEU A 192 -0.57 -25.73 -17.30
N VAL A 193 0.03 -24.83 -18.08
CA VAL A 193 0.70 -25.20 -19.35
C VAL A 193 2.17 -25.59 -19.16
N THR A 194 2.83 -25.12 -18.09
CA THR A 194 4.27 -25.26 -17.92
C THR A 194 4.69 -26.71 -17.83
N GLY A 195 4.06 -27.49 -16.95
CA GLY A 195 4.35 -28.90 -16.77
C GLY A 195 4.10 -29.74 -18.03
N PRO A 196 2.88 -29.77 -18.59
CA PRO A 196 2.58 -30.67 -19.70
C PRO A 196 3.20 -30.22 -21.04
N LEU A 197 3.39 -28.91 -21.27
CA LEU A 197 3.78 -28.39 -22.58
C LEU A 197 5.17 -27.73 -22.56
N VAL A 198 5.39 -26.75 -21.69
CA VAL A 198 6.58 -25.88 -21.77
C VAL A 198 7.85 -26.61 -21.36
N VAL A 199 7.86 -27.31 -20.22
CA VAL A 199 9.04 -28.04 -19.72
C VAL A 199 9.46 -29.13 -20.72
N PRO A 200 8.57 -30.01 -21.21
CA PRO A 200 8.94 -31.00 -22.23
C PRO A 200 9.41 -30.37 -23.55
N ALA A 201 8.80 -29.26 -23.98
CA ALA A 201 9.22 -28.56 -25.19
C ALA A 201 10.61 -27.93 -25.04
N ALA A 202 10.88 -27.27 -23.91
CA ALA A 202 12.16 -26.63 -23.62
C ALA A 202 13.30 -27.65 -23.53
N VAL A 203 13.07 -28.79 -22.87
CA VAL A 203 14.08 -29.87 -22.77
C VAL A 203 14.38 -30.47 -24.14
N ARG A 204 13.37 -30.65 -24.99
CA ARG A 204 13.53 -31.22 -26.34
C ARG A 204 14.05 -30.23 -27.38
N GLU A 205 14.03 -28.93 -27.11
CA GLU A 205 14.39 -27.88 -28.06
C GLU A 205 15.82 -28.08 -28.61
N ARG A 206 16.75 -28.44 -27.73
CA ARG A 206 18.17 -28.62 -28.08
C ARG A 206 18.64 -30.08 -28.06
N ASN A 207 17.86 -30.97 -27.47
CA ASN A 207 18.13 -32.41 -27.46
C ASN A 207 16.82 -33.21 -27.56
N SER A 208 16.48 -33.67 -28.76
CA SER A 208 15.19 -34.31 -29.06
C SER A 208 14.93 -35.61 -28.29
N THR A 209 15.98 -36.26 -27.77
CA THR A 209 15.87 -37.51 -26.98
C THR A 209 15.87 -37.25 -25.47
N ALA A 210 16.18 -36.03 -25.03
CA ALA A 210 16.19 -35.67 -23.62
C ALA A 210 14.79 -35.73 -22.99
N LYS A 211 14.77 -36.10 -21.71
CA LYS A 211 13.55 -36.16 -20.90
C LYS A 211 13.70 -35.27 -19.68
N ALA A 212 12.65 -34.51 -19.38
CA ALA A 212 12.63 -33.65 -18.21
C ALA A 212 12.72 -34.49 -16.93
N SER A 213 13.62 -34.11 -16.04
CA SER A 213 13.77 -34.72 -14.72
C SER A 213 12.74 -34.15 -13.74
N ALA A 214 12.49 -34.85 -12.63
CA ALA A 214 11.64 -34.32 -11.55
C ALA A 214 12.18 -32.97 -11.00
N ALA A 215 13.50 -32.80 -10.99
CA ALA A 215 14.14 -31.57 -10.54
C ALA A 215 13.79 -30.37 -11.42
N ASP A 216 13.70 -30.56 -12.75
CA ASP A 216 13.31 -29.49 -13.68
C ASP A 216 11.92 -28.95 -13.35
N TYR A 217 10.96 -29.83 -13.07
CA TYR A 217 9.63 -29.44 -12.64
C TYR A 217 9.65 -28.72 -11.28
N ILE A 218 10.34 -29.28 -10.28
CA ILE A 218 10.39 -28.70 -8.93
C ILE A 218 10.93 -27.26 -8.98
N ILE A 219 12.01 -27.03 -9.72
CA ILE A 219 12.66 -25.72 -9.81
C ILE A 219 11.76 -24.69 -10.49
N VAL A 220 11.18 -25.03 -11.63
CA VAL A 220 10.28 -24.12 -12.36
C VAL A 220 9.02 -23.83 -11.57
N TYR A 221 8.38 -24.86 -10.98
CA TYR A 221 7.18 -24.67 -10.17
C TYR A 221 7.45 -23.95 -8.85
N THR A 222 8.63 -24.09 -8.25
CA THR A 222 9.01 -23.30 -7.07
C THR A 222 8.96 -21.80 -7.40
N TYR A 223 9.47 -21.40 -8.56
CA TYR A 223 9.39 -20.01 -8.99
C TYR A 223 7.94 -19.57 -9.28
N ILE A 224 7.17 -20.35 -10.04
CA ILE A 224 5.77 -20.03 -10.35
C ILE A 224 4.94 -19.87 -9.06
N MET A 225 5.11 -20.78 -8.09
CA MET A 225 4.40 -20.73 -6.82
C MET A 225 4.83 -19.53 -5.97
N ALA A 226 6.11 -19.13 -6.01
CA ALA A 226 6.57 -17.92 -5.34
C ALA A 226 5.92 -16.65 -5.92
N VAL A 227 5.79 -16.57 -7.25
CA VAL A 227 5.07 -15.47 -7.92
C VAL A 227 3.59 -15.49 -7.54
N LEU A 228 2.91 -16.62 -7.66
CA LEU A 228 1.49 -16.76 -7.32
C LEU A 228 1.22 -16.37 -5.86
N PHE A 229 2.06 -16.80 -4.94
CA PHE A 229 1.94 -16.43 -3.53
C PHE A 229 2.09 -14.92 -3.33
N CYS A 230 3.11 -14.29 -3.93
CA CYS A 230 3.31 -12.84 -3.84
C CYS A 230 2.10 -12.07 -4.38
N LEU A 231 1.61 -12.43 -5.57
CA LEU A 231 0.46 -11.75 -6.18
C LEU A 231 -0.82 -11.96 -5.38
N ALA A 232 -1.05 -13.16 -4.85
CA ALA A 232 -2.21 -13.46 -4.00
C ALA A 232 -2.16 -12.71 -2.67
N ALA A 233 -0.99 -12.65 -2.02
CA ALA A 233 -0.79 -11.91 -0.77
C ALA A 233 -1.07 -10.40 -0.97
N SER A 234 -0.62 -9.85 -2.09
CA SER A 234 -0.88 -8.45 -2.45
C SER A 234 -2.35 -8.18 -2.75
N VAL A 235 -3.02 -9.02 -3.54
CA VAL A 235 -4.47 -8.92 -3.79
C VAL A 235 -5.25 -9.01 -2.47
N ALA A 236 -4.85 -9.90 -1.56
CA ALA A 236 -5.46 -10.02 -0.24
C ALA A 236 -5.28 -8.74 0.59
N PHE A 237 -4.09 -8.14 0.62
CA PHE A 237 -3.86 -6.86 1.29
C PHE A 237 -4.73 -5.75 0.72
N HIS A 238 -4.65 -5.48 -0.58
CA HIS A 238 -5.42 -4.38 -1.18
C HIS A 238 -6.92 -4.62 -1.13
N THR A 239 -7.38 -5.87 -1.01
CA THR A 239 -8.80 -6.16 -0.74
C THR A 239 -9.17 -5.85 0.71
N LEU A 240 -8.34 -6.27 1.67
CA LEU A 240 -8.62 -6.16 3.11
C LEU A 240 -8.18 -4.83 3.73
N ALA A 241 -7.52 -3.95 2.97
CA ALA A 241 -6.95 -2.69 3.45
C ALA A 241 -7.96 -1.77 4.15
N CYS A 242 -9.24 -1.84 3.80
CA CYS A 242 -10.33 -1.06 4.40
C CYS A 242 -11.16 -1.83 5.45
N HIS A 243 -10.76 -3.04 5.86
CA HIS A 243 -11.57 -3.84 6.77
C HIS A 243 -11.55 -3.27 8.20
N SER A 244 -10.42 -3.45 8.88
CA SER A 244 -10.15 -2.98 10.23
C SER A 244 -8.65 -2.86 10.39
N GLN A 245 -8.19 -2.08 11.36
CA GLN A 245 -6.77 -1.85 11.57
C GLN A 245 -5.95 -3.14 11.72
N HIS A 246 -6.47 -4.09 12.50
CA HIS A 246 -5.84 -5.39 12.70
C HIS A 246 -5.68 -6.17 11.38
N LYS A 247 -6.75 -6.26 10.56
CA LYS A 247 -6.66 -6.95 9.26
C LYS A 247 -5.79 -6.20 8.27
N HIS A 248 -5.79 -4.87 8.29
CA HIS A 248 -4.92 -4.04 7.47
C HIS A 248 -3.44 -4.40 7.71
N PHE A 249 -2.97 -4.34 8.96
CA PHE A 249 -1.55 -4.62 9.26
C PHE A 249 -1.18 -6.09 9.08
N HIS A 250 -2.06 -7.04 9.43
CA HIS A 250 -1.78 -8.46 9.17
C HIS A 250 -1.67 -8.79 7.67
N SER A 251 -2.59 -8.27 6.87
CA SER A 251 -2.51 -8.48 5.42
C SER A 251 -1.34 -7.72 4.78
N LEU A 252 -0.98 -6.53 5.28
CA LEU A 252 0.21 -5.80 4.85
C LEU A 252 1.52 -6.55 5.16
N ARG A 253 1.63 -7.17 6.35
CA ARG A 253 2.77 -8.03 6.69
C ARG A 253 2.85 -9.24 5.76
N CYS A 254 1.70 -9.84 5.43
CA CYS A 254 1.63 -10.95 4.48
C CYS A 254 2.10 -10.53 3.07
N ASP A 255 1.70 -9.34 2.61
CA ASP A 255 2.15 -8.78 1.33
C ASP A 255 3.68 -8.61 1.27
N PHE A 256 4.29 -8.09 2.35
CA PHE A 256 5.75 -8.01 2.46
C PHE A 256 6.45 -9.37 2.47
N ILE A 257 5.87 -10.37 3.14
CA ILE A 257 6.37 -11.74 3.08
C ILE A 257 6.25 -12.26 1.65
N GLY A 258 5.19 -11.93 0.93
CA GLY A 258 5.01 -12.21 -0.49
C GLY A 258 6.18 -11.72 -1.34
N ILE A 259 6.58 -10.46 -1.18
CA ILE A 259 7.75 -9.87 -1.87
C ILE A 259 9.03 -10.66 -1.56
N LEU A 260 9.27 -11.02 -0.30
CA LEU A 260 10.46 -11.78 0.10
C LEU A 260 10.47 -13.20 -0.49
N VAL A 261 9.33 -13.88 -0.48
CA VAL A 261 9.16 -15.20 -1.09
C VAL A 261 9.42 -15.13 -2.59
N LEU A 262 8.93 -14.09 -3.28
CA LEU A 262 9.22 -13.86 -4.70
C LEU A 262 10.71 -13.62 -4.95
N ILE A 263 11.37 -12.79 -4.15
CA ILE A 263 12.81 -12.53 -4.27
C ILE A 263 13.59 -13.85 -4.15
N VAL A 264 13.37 -14.62 -3.08
CA VAL A 264 14.07 -15.90 -2.86
C VAL A 264 13.74 -16.91 -3.97
N GLY A 265 12.46 -17.07 -4.30
CA GLY A 265 11.99 -17.99 -5.33
C GLY A 265 12.54 -17.67 -6.73
N SER A 266 12.77 -16.39 -7.03
CA SER A 266 13.37 -15.97 -8.30
C SER A 266 14.83 -16.41 -8.44
N PHE A 267 15.58 -16.50 -7.34
CA PHE A 267 16.98 -16.91 -7.35
C PHE A 267 17.18 -18.42 -7.43
N VAL A 268 16.19 -19.22 -7.01
CA VAL A 268 16.28 -20.69 -7.01
C VAL A 268 16.61 -21.25 -8.41
N PRO A 269 15.88 -20.92 -9.50
CA PRO A 269 16.23 -21.41 -10.83
C PRO A 269 17.61 -20.95 -11.32
N VAL A 270 17.98 -19.70 -11.03
CA VAL A 270 19.28 -19.15 -11.46
C VAL A 270 20.44 -19.86 -10.75
N GLY A 271 20.30 -20.13 -9.44
CA GLY A 271 21.27 -20.90 -8.69
C GLY A 271 21.36 -22.35 -9.17
N TYR A 272 20.21 -22.97 -9.47
CA TYR A 272 20.16 -24.35 -9.95
C TYR A 272 20.84 -24.53 -11.31
N TYR A 273 20.38 -23.81 -12.34
CA TYR A 273 20.94 -23.93 -13.69
C TYR A 273 22.35 -23.32 -13.81
N GLY A 274 22.64 -22.27 -13.04
CA GLY A 274 23.97 -21.65 -13.00
C GLY A 274 25.07 -22.56 -12.44
N PHE A 275 24.73 -23.43 -11.48
CA PHE A 275 25.70 -24.24 -10.74
C PHE A 275 25.41 -25.76 -10.76
N LEU A 276 24.62 -26.23 -11.72
CA LEU A 276 24.23 -27.65 -11.86
C LEU A 276 25.42 -28.62 -11.76
N HIS A 277 26.56 -28.26 -12.36
CA HIS A 277 27.77 -29.08 -12.42
C HIS A 277 28.71 -28.91 -11.21
N SER A 278 28.37 -28.07 -10.23
CA SER A 278 29.17 -27.85 -9.03
C SER A 278 28.31 -28.00 -7.77
N ARG A 279 28.28 -29.23 -7.23
CA ARG A 279 27.44 -29.59 -6.09
C ARG A 279 27.69 -28.71 -4.85
N GLY A 280 28.96 -28.37 -4.57
CA GLY A 280 29.32 -27.51 -3.44
C GLY A 280 28.75 -26.10 -3.58
N MET A 281 28.90 -25.49 -4.77
CA MET A 281 28.39 -24.15 -5.06
C MET A 281 26.87 -24.10 -5.05
N LEU A 282 26.22 -25.10 -5.63
CA LEU A 282 24.77 -25.23 -5.63
C LEU A 282 24.21 -25.26 -4.20
N ILE A 283 24.74 -26.14 -3.34
CA ILE A 283 24.29 -26.26 -1.94
C ILE A 283 24.55 -24.94 -1.19
N GLY A 284 25.74 -24.36 -1.37
CA GLY A 284 26.11 -23.09 -0.75
C GLY A 284 25.13 -21.96 -1.09
N TYR A 285 24.79 -21.78 -2.37
CA TYR A 285 23.88 -20.72 -2.78
C TYR A 285 22.42 -20.99 -2.42
N MET A 286 21.94 -22.24 -2.49
CA MET A 286 20.60 -22.57 -2.03
C MET A 286 20.45 -22.29 -0.53
N THR A 287 21.47 -22.61 0.27
CA THR A 287 21.52 -22.29 1.70
C THR A 287 21.54 -20.78 1.93
N MET A 288 22.32 -20.04 1.14
CA MET A 288 22.38 -18.57 1.18
C MET A 288 21.00 -17.95 0.90
N PHE A 289 20.25 -18.45 -0.09
CA PHE A 289 18.92 -17.92 -0.40
C PHE A 289 17.91 -18.15 0.72
N VAL A 290 17.93 -19.34 1.34
CA VAL A 290 17.09 -19.62 2.52
C VAL A 290 17.46 -18.67 3.66
N PHE A 291 18.76 -18.47 3.92
CA PHE A 291 19.24 -17.56 4.94
C PHE A 291 18.80 -16.11 4.68
N ILE A 292 18.96 -15.61 3.45
CA ILE A 292 18.49 -14.28 3.03
C ILE A 292 16.98 -14.14 3.23
N GLY A 293 16.19 -15.19 2.92
CA GLY A 293 14.75 -15.20 3.15
C GLY A 293 14.40 -15.08 4.63
N VAL A 294 15.01 -15.89 5.49
CA VAL A 294 14.77 -15.87 6.94
C VAL A 294 15.18 -14.53 7.54
N VAL A 295 16.36 -14.02 7.20
CA VAL A 295 16.83 -12.70 7.65
C VAL A 295 15.92 -11.60 7.12
N GLY A 296 15.46 -11.69 5.88
CA GLY A 296 14.54 -10.72 5.29
C GLY A 296 13.21 -10.64 6.04
N VAL A 297 12.64 -11.78 6.42
CA VAL A 297 11.42 -11.84 7.24
C VAL A 297 11.69 -11.28 8.63
N ALA A 298 12.78 -11.69 9.28
CA ALA A 298 13.16 -11.21 10.60
C ALA A 298 13.37 -9.69 10.61
N VAL A 299 14.10 -9.14 9.64
CA VAL A 299 14.29 -7.68 9.47
C VAL A 299 12.95 -6.99 9.26
N SER A 300 12.05 -7.57 8.46
CA SER A 300 10.74 -6.98 8.20
C SER A 300 9.90 -6.85 9.47
N VAL A 301 9.93 -7.88 10.33
CA VAL A 301 9.23 -7.90 11.62
C VAL A 301 9.92 -6.98 12.64
N ILE A 302 11.22 -7.13 12.86
CA ILE A 302 11.98 -6.37 13.88
C ILE A 302 11.96 -4.87 13.58
N CYS A 303 12.14 -4.49 12.31
CA CYS A 303 12.15 -3.08 11.92
C CYS A 303 10.76 -2.46 11.82
N HIS A 304 9.69 -3.24 12.01
CA HIS A 304 8.28 -2.82 11.88
C HIS A 304 8.06 -2.10 10.54
N VAL A 305 8.37 -2.78 9.45
CA VAL A 305 8.35 -2.23 8.08
C VAL A 305 6.95 -1.74 7.71
N GLU A 306 5.90 -2.33 8.29
CA GLU A 306 4.49 -1.95 8.14
C GLU A 306 4.16 -0.58 8.74
N ASN A 307 5.00 -0.04 9.62
CA ASN A 307 4.80 1.29 10.19
C ASN A 307 4.81 2.35 9.07
N PRO A 308 3.73 3.15 8.91
CA PRO A 308 3.64 4.17 7.88
C PRO A 308 4.77 5.21 7.94
N LYS A 309 5.28 5.53 9.14
CA LYS A 309 6.41 6.47 9.33
C LYS A 309 7.72 5.96 8.72
N ARG A 310 7.82 4.64 8.51
CA ARG A 310 8.98 3.96 7.91
C ARG A 310 8.76 3.61 6.44
N ALA A 311 7.63 3.99 5.83
CA ALA A 311 7.29 3.62 4.46
C ALA A 311 8.38 3.97 3.42
N ARG A 312 9.11 5.08 3.63
CA ARG A 312 10.23 5.49 2.76
C ARG A 312 11.43 4.53 2.75
N TRP A 313 11.57 3.70 3.78
CA TRP A 313 12.68 2.75 3.91
C TRP A 313 12.37 1.37 3.32
N ARG A 314 11.09 1.03 3.10
CA ARG A 314 10.69 -0.28 2.56
C ARG A 314 11.39 -0.60 1.23
N PRO A 315 11.45 0.32 0.24
CA PRO A 315 12.16 0.06 -1.01
C PRO A 315 13.64 -0.24 -0.80
N VAL A 316 14.29 0.49 0.12
CA VAL A 316 15.72 0.31 0.43
C VAL A 316 15.99 -1.07 1.02
N ILE A 317 15.11 -1.53 1.93
CA ILE A 317 15.23 -2.85 2.58
C ILE A 317 15.08 -3.97 1.54
N PHE A 318 14.00 -3.95 0.76
CA PHE A 318 13.75 -5.02 -0.23
C PHE A 318 14.77 -5.01 -1.37
N MET A 319 15.22 -3.84 -1.84
CA MET A 319 16.29 -3.73 -2.83
C MET A 319 17.63 -4.21 -2.29
N GLY A 320 17.94 -3.95 -1.01
CA GLY A 320 19.15 -4.45 -0.37
C GLY A 320 19.17 -5.98 -0.27
N ILE A 321 18.05 -6.58 0.14
CA ILE A 321 17.87 -8.04 0.20
C ILE A 321 17.99 -8.66 -1.21
N SER A 322 17.33 -8.06 -2.21
CA SER A 322 17.43 -8.49 -3.60
C SER A 322 18.87 -8.39 -4.13
N GLY A 323 19.57 -7.28 -3.83
CA GLY A 323 20.96 -7.07 -4.21
C GLY A 323 21.91 -8.13 -3.66
N ALA A 324 21.72 -8.56 -2.41
CA ALA A 324 22.51 -9.66 -1.83
C ALA A 324 22.33 -10.99 -2.58
N GLY A 325 21.15 -11.24 -3.15
CA GLY A 325 20.88 -12.43 -3.96
C GLY A 325 21.51 -12.41 -5.35
N LEU A 326 22.04 -11.27 -5.82
CA LEU A 326 22.73 -11.17 -7.12
C LEU A 326 24.16 -11.74 -7.10
N VAL A 327 24.73 -12.03 -5.93
CA VAL A 327 26.07 -12.60 -5.79
C VAL A 327 26.29 -13.85 -6.68
N PRO A 328 25.44 -14.89 -6.65
CA PRO A 328 25.57 -16.06 -7.53
C PRO A 328 25.44 -15.74 -9.01
N VAL A 329 24.64 -14.74 -9.38
CA VAL A 329 24.49 -14.30 -10.77
C VAL A 329 25.81 -13.72 -11.27
N ILE A 330 26.40 -12.81 -10.49
CA ILE A 330 27.70 -12.19 -10.78
C ILE A 330 28.79 -13.26 -10.81
N HIS A 331 28.83 -14.15 -9.82
CA HIS A 331 29.83 -15.20 -9.76
C HIS A 331 29.72 -16.18 -10.95
N ALA A 332 28.51 -16.60 -11.31
CA ALA A 332 28.27 -17.44 -12.47
C ALA A 332 28.71 -16.77 -13.78
N ALA A 333 28.45 -15.46 -13.92
CA ALA A 333 28.85 -14.68 -15.08
C ALA A 333 30.38 -14.55 -15.20
N VAL A 334 31.07 -14.33 -14.08
CA VAL A 334 32.54 -14.25 -14.04
C VAL A 334 33.17 -15.61 -14.35
N LEU A 335 32.69 -16.70 -13.74
CA LEU A 335 33.26 -18.04 -13.96
C LEU A 335 33.01 -18.57 -15.38
N SER A 336 31.83 -18.32 -15.94
CA SER A 336 31.45 -18.87 -17.25
C SER A 336 32.03 -18.04 -18.41
N GLY A 337 32.44 -16.79 -18.15
CA GLY A 337 32.66 -15.78 -19.18
C GLY A 337 31.34 -15.23 -19.72
N TYR A 338 31.39 -14.00 -20.25
CA TYR A 338 30.19 -13.26 -20.69
C TYR A 338 29.37 -14.04 -21.73
N ASP A 339 30.01 -14.56 -22.79
CA ASP A 339 29.30 -15.21 -23.89
C ASP A 339 28.52 -16.45 -23.45
N LYS A 340 29.11 -17.26 -22.55
CA LYS A 340 28.41 -18.45 -22.02
C LYS A 340 27.38 -18.08 -20.96
N ALA A 341 27.59 -17.00 -20.20
CA ALA A 341 26.65 -16.54 -19.19
C ALA A 341 25.34 -16.05 -19.81
N VAL A 342 25.39 -15.43 -20.99
CA VAL A 342 24.21 -14.98 -21.74
C VAL A 342 23.21 -16.12 -21.93
N ASP A 343 23.69 -17.30 -22.34
CA ASP A 343 22.83 -18.45 -22.57
C ASP A 343 22.57 -19.27 -21.30
N LYS A 344 23.60 -19.52 -20.48
CA LYS A 344 23.54 -20.44 -19.33
C LYS A 344 22.61 -19.97 -18.22
N ILE A 345 22.66 -18.68 -17.89
CA ILE A 345 21.82 -18.08 -16.84
C ILE A 345 20.82 -17.10 -17.41
N SER A 346 20.63 -17.08 -18.73
CA SER A 346 19.74 -16.14 -19.42
C SER A 346 20.04 -14.69 -19.02
N LEU A 347 21.31 -14.29 -19.03
CA LEU A 347 21.80 -13.06 -18.39
C LEU A 347 21.00 -11.81 -18.82
N TRP A 348 20.63 -11.68 -20.09
CA TRP A 348 19.82 -10.55 -20.57
C TRP A 348 18.42 -10.49 -19.97
N TYR A 349 17.80 -11.64 -19.70
CA TYR A 349 16.50 -11.70 -19.02
C TYR A 349 16.63 -11.30 -17.56
N VAL A 350 17.72 -11.70 -16.89
CA VAL A 350 18.03 -11.29 -15.52
C VAL A 350 18.28 -9.78 -15.44
N ILE A 351 19.09 -9.23 -16.34
CA ILE A 351 19.34 -7.78 -16.42
C ILE A 351 18.03 -7.03 -16.69
N GLY A 352 17.24 -7.46 -17.67
CA GLY A 352 15.95 -6.84 -17.99
C GLY A 352 14.97 -6.88 -16.81
N MET A 353 14.92 -8.00 -16.08
CA MET A 353 14.13 -8.13 -14.85
C MET A 353 14.59 -7.12 -13.79
N CYS A 354 15.90 -7.02 -13.55
CA CYS A 354 16.46 -6.05 -12.60
C CYS A 354 16.12 -4.60 -13.00
N LEU A 355 16.23 -4.26 -14.29
CA LEU A 355 15.86 -2.92 -14.79
C LEU A 355 14.39 -2.61 -14.57
N LEU A 356 13.49 -3.57 -14.81
CA LEU A 356 12.05 -3.41 -14.55
C LEU A 356 11.79 -3.20 -13.06
N TYR A 357 12.37 -4.02 -12.17
CA TYR A 357 12.21 -3.85 -10.72
C TYR A 357 12.75 -2.50 -10.23
N ILE A 358 13.95 -2.10 -10.67
CA ILE A 358 14.55 -0.81 -10.28
C ILE A 358 13.67 0.34 -10.76
N THR A 359 13.23 0.30 -12.03
CA THR A 359 12.38 1.36 -12.60
C THR A 359 11.05 1.48 -11.86
N GLY A 360 10.34 0.36 -11.65
CA GLY A 360 9.11 0.34 -10.87
C GLY A 360 9.31 0.86 -9.45
N THR A 361 10.40 0.44 -8.79
CA THR A 361 10.73 0.86 -7.42
C THR A 361 11.03 2.35 -7.34
N VAL A 362 11.73 2.91 -8.33
CA VAL A 362 11.98 4.36 -8.44
C VAL A 362 10.65 5.10 -8.57
N ILE A 363 9.77 4.68 -9.49
CA ILE A 363 8.44 5.29 -9.67
C ILE A 363 7.65 5.27 -8.36
N TYR A 364 7.60 4.12 -7.67
CA TYR A 364 6.95 3.94 -6.38
C TYR A 364 7.52 4.84 -5.28
N SER A 365 8.85 4.95 -5.22
CA SER A 365 9.56 5.67 -4.15
C SER A 365 9.39 7.18 -4.30
N PHE A 366 9.41 7.68 -5.54
CA PHE A 366 9.25 9.11 -5.84
C PHE A 366 7.79 9.54 -6.00
N LYS A 367 6.83 8.60 -5.93
CA LYS A 367 5.38 8.83 -6.06
C LYS A 367 5.00 9.47 -7.39
N LEU A 368 5.55 8.94 -8.48
CA LEU A 368 5.29 9.45 -9.83
C LEU A 368 4.14 8.68 -10.48
N PRO A 369 3.18 9.35 -11.14
CA PRO A 369 3.07 10.78 -11.42
C PRO A 369 2.29 11.61 -10.38
N GLU A 370 1.65 10.97 -9.38
CA GLU A 370 0.73 11.62 -8.43
C GLU A 370 1.36 12.78 -7.65
N ARG A 371 2.68 12.75 -7.43
CA ARG A 371 3.45 13.85 -6.84
C ARG A 371 3.37 15.15 -7.65
N TYR A 372 3.31 15.07 -8.98
CA TYR A 372 3.24 16.26 -9.85
C TYR A 372 1.81 16.76 -10.01
N ARG A 373 0.81 15.88 -9.86
CA ARG A 373 -0.61 16.23 -9.95
C ARG A 373 -1.40 15.55 -8.82
N PRO A 374 -1.26 16.04 -7.57
CA PRO A 374 -1.99 15.47 -6.44
C PRO A 374 -3.50 15.53 -6.67
N GLY A 375 -4.23 14.49 -6.25
CA GLY A 375 -5.69 14.40 -6.47
C GLY A 375 -6.12 13.97 -7.87
N LYS A 376 -5.23 13.99 -8.89
CA LYS A 376 -5.58 13.62 -10.28
C LYS A 376 -5.39 12.14 -10.59
N HIS A 377 -4.59 11.46 -9.78
CA HIS A 377 -4.25 10.05 -9.94
C HIS A 377 -4.82 9.20 -8.81
N ASP A 378 -5.90 9.66 -8.17
CA ASP A 378 -6.46 9.04 -6.95
C ASP A 378 -6.99 7.63 -7.18
N VAL A 379 -7.51 7.36 -8.39
CA VAL A 379 -8.09 6.07 -8.76
C VAL A 379 -7.20 5.26 -9.68
N PHE A 380 -6.55 5.92 -10.66
CA PHE A 380 -5.78 5.24 -11.69
C PHE A 380 -4.44 5.89 -11.93
N LEU A 381 -3.45 5.06 -12.28
CA LEU A 381 -2.11 5.47 -12.70
C LEU A 381 -1.30 6.21 -11.62
N HIS A 382 -1.60 6.00 -10.35
CA HIS A 382 -0.64 6.36 -9.29
C HIS A 382 0.50 5.35 -9.22
N SER A 383 1.60 5.75 -8.60
CA SER A 383 2.87 5.01 -8.59
C SER A 383 2.75 3.58 -8.08
N HIS A 384 1.85 3.32 -7.13
CA HIS A 384 1.62 1.98 -6.58
C HIS A 384 1.09 1.01 -7.66
N GLN A 385 0.11 1.44 -8.45
CA GLN A 385 -0.42 0.64 -9.56
C GLN A 385 0.61 0.40 -10.64
N ILE A 386 1.39 1.44 -10.98
CA ILE A 386 2.45 1.32 -11.96
C ILE A 386 3.49 0.31 -11.46
N PHE A 387 3.90 0.40 -10.20
CA PHE A 387 4.81 -0.56 -9.58
C PHE A 387 4.30 -2.01 -9.69
N HIS A 388 3.02 -2.26 -9.41
CA HIS A 388 2.41 -3.59 -9.58
C HIS A 388 2.56 -4.12 -11.01
N VAL A 389 2.33 -3.28 -12.02
CA VAL A 389 2.53 -3.66 -13.42
C VAL A 389 3.99 -4.03 -13.70
N PHE A 390 4.95 -3.25 -13.20
CA PHE A 390 6.37 -3.55 -13.33
C PHE A 390 6.76 -4.87 -12.65
N VAL A 391 6.19 -5.20 -11.50
CA VAL A 391 6.40 -6.49 -10.81
C VAL A 391 5.93 -7.65 -11.69
N VAL A 392 4.72 -7.57 -12.27
CA VAL A 392 4.18 -8.62 -13.15
C VAL A 392 5.01 -8.77 -14.44
N LEU A 393 5.43 -7.65 -15.05
CA LEU A 393 6.28 -7.68 -16.23
C LEU A 393 7.66 -8.28 -15.92
N ALA A 394 8.29 -7.89 -14.81
CA ALA A 394 9.58 -8.43 -14.38
C ALA A 394 9.48 -9.94 -14.11
N ALA A 395 8.44 -10.38 -13.40
CA ALA A 395 8.21 -11.79 -13.14
C ALA A 395 8.00 -12.59 -14.44
N THR A 396 7.26 -12.03 -15.39
CA THR A 396 7.02 -12.68 -16.69
C THR A 396 8.31 -12.78 -17.51
N LEU A 397 9.11 -11.72 -17.55
CA LEU A 397 10.41 -11.72 -18.23
C LEU A 397 11.36 -12.75 -17.60
N HIS A 398 11.39 -12.83 -16.28
CA HIS A 398 12.19 -13.81 -15.56
C HIS A 398 11.72 -15.25 -15.81
N TYR A 399 10.40 -15.50 -15.87
CA TYR A 399 9.85 -16.80 -16.26
C TYR A 399 10.39 -17.27 -17.62
N VAL A 400 10.40 -16.38 -18.63
CA VAL A 400 10.98 -16.68 -19.95
C VAL A 400 12.47 -16.99 -19.82
N GLY A 401 13.21 -16.23 -19.02
CA GLY A 401 14.62 -16.49 -18.72
C GLY A 401 14.86 -17.86 -18.08
N VAL A 402 14.00 -18.29 -17.15
CA VAL A 402 14.06 -19.61 -16.52
C VAL A 402 13.85 -20.73 -17.54
N VAL A 403 12.86 -20.59 -18.43
CA VAL A 403 12.61 -21.58 -19.49
C VAL A 403 13.79 -21.67 -20.48
N ARG A 404 14.42 -20.54 -20.80
CA ARG A 404 15.63 -20.50 -21.64
C ARG A 404 16.83 -21.18 -20.96
N ALA A 405 17.02 -20.94 -19.66
CA ALA A 405 18.09 -21.58 -18.89
C ALA A 405 17.88 -23.10 -18.79
N LEU A 406 16.63 -23.55 -18.62
CA LEU A 406 16.25 -24.97 -18.69
C LEU A 406 16.61 -25.59 -20.05
N SER A 407 16.22 -24.95 -21.16
CA SER A 407 16.56 -25.41 -22.52
C SER A 407 18.07 -25.52 -22.73
N TRP A 408 18.83 -24.54 -22.24
CA TRP A 408 20.29 -24.57 -22.30
C TRP A 408 20.90 -25.70 -21.47
N ALA A 409 20.39 -25.95 -20.25
CA ALA A 409 20.91 -26.98 -19.37
C ALA A 409 20.82 -28.40 -19.97
N HIS A 410 19.88 -28.62 -20.89
CA HIS A 410 19.71 -29.89 -21.60
C HIS A 410 20.30 -29.90 -23.02
N ALA A 411 21.07 -28.87 -23.41
CA ALA A 411 21.65 -28.73 -24.74
C ALA A 411 22.86 -29.65 -25.02
N THR A 412 23.56 -30.11 -23.97
CA THR A 412 24.72 -31.00 -24.10
C THR A 412 24.43 -32.35 -23.47
N PRO A 413 24.70 -33.48 -24.15
CA PRO A 413 24.70 -34.77 -23.49
C PRO A 413 25.76 -34.77 -22.38
N VAL A 414 25.37 -35.21 -21.19
CA VAL A 414 26.24 -35.36 -20.00
C VAL A 414 27.32 -36.41 -20.25
#